data_AF-A0A1E5ILN8-F1
#
_entry.id   AF-A0A1E5ILN8-F1
#
_cell.length_a   1.000
_cell.length_b   1.000
_cell.length_c   1.000
_cell.angle_alpha   90.00
_cell.angle_beta   90.00
_cell.angle_gamma   90.00
#
_symmetry.space_group_name_H-M   'P 1'
#
loop_
_entity.id
_entity.type
_entity.pdbx_description
1 polymer ?
#
loop_
_entity_poly.entity_id
_entity_poly.type
_entity_poly.pdbx_seq_one_letter_code
_entity_poly.pdbx_strand_id
1 'polypeptide(L)' 'MAEEKQNNEILKELCPKTGCAKGFVNGPCGGEVNGKCETDKTRDCAWILIYEGLKKNGKLEKFLNQYIEPKKLSFKN' A
#
# COMPACT_ATOMS: atom_id res chain seq x y z
N MET A 1 4.87 29.02 0.03
CA MET A 1 4.50 27.88 -0.85
C MET A 1 5.70 26.94 -1.08
N ALA A 2 6.44 26.60 -0.02
CA ALA A 2 7.72 25.88 -0.13
C ALA A 2 7.80 24.63 0.76
N GLU A 3 6.65 24.08 1.18
CA GLU A 3 6.60 22.90 2.07
C GLU A 3 5.81 21.71 1.49
N GLU A 4 5.17 21.85 0.33
CA GLU A 4 4.48 20.73 -0.34
C GLU A 4 5.39 19.88 -1.24
N LYS A 5 6.63 20.34 -1.49
CA LYS A 5 7.52 19.69 -2.45
C LYS A 5 8.36 18.55 -1.87
N GLN A 6 8.41 18.37 -0.54
CA GLN A 6 9.22 17.31 0.07
C GLN A 6 8.47 15.97 0.25
N ASN A 7 7.14 15.96 0.14
CA ASN A 7 6.35 14.75 0.41
C ASN A 7 5.97 13.95 -0.85
N ASN A 8 6.48 14.34 -2.03
CA ASN A 8 5.93 13.85 -3.30
C ASN A 8 6.92 13.16 -4.25
N GLU A 9 8.11 12.82 -3.76
CA GLU A 9 9.06 11.92 -4.47
C GLU A 9 9.03 10.48 -3.92
N ILE A 10 8.28 10.21 -2.83
CA ILE A 10 8.22 8.92 -2.11
C ILE A 10 7.03 8.05 -2.56
N LEU A 11 6.35 8.36 -3.68
CA LEU A 11 5.32 7.47 -4.24
C LEU A 11 5.92 6.30 -5.05
N LYS A 12 7.11 5.88 -4.65
CA LYS A 12 7.85 4.74 -5.19
C LYS A 12 7.73 3.60 -4.19
N GLU A 13 7.00 2.56 -4.60
CA GLU A 13 7.28 1.18 -4.20
C GLU A 13 7.23 0.90 -2.69
N LEU A 14 6.17 1.35 -2.01
CA LEU A 14 5.89 0.93 -0.64
C LEU A 14 5.63 -0.58 -0.60
N CYS A 15 6.52 -1.34 0.05
CA CYS A 15 6.32 -2.77 0.26
C CYS A 15 5.21 -2.98 1.29
N PRO A 16 4.10 -3.67 0.96
CA PRO A 16 3.00 -3.85 1.91
C PRO A 16 3.42 -4.67 3.13
N LYS A 17 4.43 -5.54 3.01
CA LYS A 17 4.97 -6.32 4.14
C LYS A 17 5.58 -5.43 5.23
N THR A 18 6.29 -4.36 4.84
CA THR A 18 6.94 -3.46 5.80
C THR A 18 6.02 -2.28 6.16
N GLY A 19 5.19 -1.82 5.21
CA GLY A 19 4.30 -0.70 5.39
C GLY A 19 3.00 -1.03 6.14
N CYS A 20 2.50 -2.26 6.06
CA CYS A 20 1.26 -2.67 6.75
C CYS A 20 1.55 -3.05 8.21
N ALA A 21 0.74 -2.59 9.16
CA ALA A 21 0.89 -2.94 10.58
C ALA A 21 0.80 -4.46 10.83
N LYS A 22 0.05 -5.17 9.99
CA LYS A 22 -0.12 -6.63 10.04
C LYS A 22 0.80 -7.40 9.09
N GLY A 23 1.60 -6.68 8.27
CA GLY A 23 2.53 -7.30 7.32
C GLY A 23 1.90 -8.12 6.19
N PHE A 24 0.62 -7.90 5.88
CA PHE A 24 -0.07 -8.65 4.83
C PHE A 24 0.45 -8.29 3.43
N VAL A 25 0.55 -9.30 2.58
CA VAL A 25 1.09 -9.20 1.22
C VAL A 25 0.10 -9.60 0.13
N ASN A 26 -1.05 -10.18 0.51
CA ASN A 26 -2.06 -10.71 -0.41
C ASN A 26 -3.34 -9.85 -0.43
N GLY A 27 -3.23 -8.59 -0.04
CA GLY A 27 -4.35 -7.64 0.00
C GLY A 27 -4.52 -6.97 1.37
N PRO A 28 -5.45 -5.99 1.45
CA PRO A 28 -5.76 -5.28 2.69
C PRO A 28 -6.34 -6.19 3.76
N CYS A 29 -6.06 -5.86 5.02
CA CYS A 29 -6.42 -6.67 6.19
C CYS A 29 -7.85 -6.49 6.72
N GLY A 30 -8.63 -5.61 6.10
CA GLY A 30 -9.91 -5.10 6.61
C GLY A 30 -10.14 -3.67 6.16
N GLY A 31 -9.05 -2.92 5.93
CA GLY A 31 -9.04 -1.65 5.22
C GLY A 31 -8.40 -0.54 6.04
N GLU A 32 -9.06 0.61 6.02
CA GLU A 32 -8.59 1.88 6.55
C GLU A 32 -9.78 2.64 7.16
N VAL A 33 -9.48 3.61 8.03
CA VAL A 33 -10.44 4.62 8.46
C VAL A 33 -9.89 6.01 8.18
N ASN A 34 -10.51 6.74 7.24
CA ASN A 34 -10.09 8.06 6.76
C ASN A 34 -8.60 8.14 6.35
N GLY A 35 -8.13 7.19 5.55
CA GLY A 35 -6.75 7.02 5.09
C GLY A 35 -5.80 6.36 6.10
N LYS A 36 -6.23 6.13 7.35
CA LYS A 36 -5.40 5.57 8.43
C LYS A 36 -5.61 4.08 8.64
N CYS A 37 -4.63 3.37 9.21
CA CYS A 37 -4.74 1.94 9.45
C CYS A 37 -5.83 1.63 10.50
N GLU A 38 -6.66 0.60 10.25
CA GLU A 38 -7.76 0.22 11.14
C GLU A 38 -7.31 -0.16 12.56
N THR A 39 -6.12 -0.75 12.70
CA THR A 39 -5.55 -1.17 14.00
C THR A 39 -4.62 -0.14 14.63
N ASP A 40 -4.17 0.85 13.86
CA ASP A 40 -3.27 1.89 14.35
C ASP A 40 -3.56 3.21 13.62
N LYS A 41 -4.38 4.05 14.26
CA LYS A 41 -4.84 5.33 13.70
C LYS A 41 -3.71 6.36 13.54
N THR A 42 -2.54 6.12 14.13
CA THR A 42 -1.39 7.02 13.97
C THR A 42 -0.69 6.83 12.63
N ARG A 43 -0.92 5.68 11.97
CA ARG A 43 -0.26 5.29 10.73
C ARG A 43 -1.18 5.44 9.52
N ASP A 44 -0.61 5.88 8.41
CA ASP A 44 -1.28 5.78 7.11
C ASP A 44 -1.44 4.32 6.69
N CYS A 45 -2.57 4.00 6.05
CA CYS A 45 -2.79 2.67 5.52
C CYS A 45 -1.89 2.43 4.31
N ALA A 46 -0.97 1.47 4.42
CA ALA A 46 -0.04 1.15 3.33
C ALA A 46 -0.74 0.80 2.02
N TRP A 47 -1.89 0.13 2.06
CA TRP A 47 -2.63 -0.23 0.84
C TRP A 47 -3.21 0.99 0.13
N ILE A 48 -3.66 2.01 0.87
CA ILE A 48 -4.11 3.28 0.29
C ILE A 48 -2.93 4.03 -0.33
N LEU A 49 -1.81 4.10 0.38
CA LEU A 49 -0.60 4.74 -0.14
C LEU A 49 -0.11 4.08 -1.44
N ILE A 50 -0.15 2.74 -1.51
CA ILE A 50 0.18 1.99 -2.73
C ILE A 50 -0.81 2.32 -3.85
N TYR A 51 -2.12 2.30 -3.57
CA TYR A 51 -3.16 2.60 -4.56
C TYR A 51 -3.00 4.02 -5.13
N GLU A 52 -2.88 5.03 -4.27
CA GLU A 52 -2.69 6.43 -4.67
C GLU A 52 -1.36 6.62 -5.43
N GLY A 53 -0.30 5.94 -5.00
CA GLY A 53 0.97 5.92 -5.72
C GLY A 53 0.86 5.31 -7.11
N LEU A 54 0.15 4.18 -7.26
CA LEU A 54 -0.09 3.56 -8.57
C LEU A 54 -0.94 4.43 -9.48
N LYS A 55 -2.00 5.06 -8.92
CA LYS A 55 -2.89 5.97 -9.64
C LYS A 55 -2.12 7.17 -10.17
N LYS A 56 -1.34 7.82 -9.30
CA LYS A 56 -0.54 8.98 -9.67
C LYS A 56 0.55 8.65 -10.70
N ASN A 57 1.13 7.46 -10.63
CA ASN A 57 2.15 7.01 -11.59
C ASN A 57 1.56 6.43 -12.90
N GLY A 58 0.23 6.46 -13.10
CA GLY A 58 -0.42 5.90 -14.29
C GLY A 58 -0.28 4.39 -14.43
N LYS A 59 0.07 3.68 -13.35
CA LYS A 59 0.28 2.22 -13.33
C LYS A 59 -0.96 1.46 -12.84
N LEU A 60 -1.96 2.14 -12.29
CA LEU A 60 -3.10 1.51 -11.64
C LEU A 60 -3.86 0.55 -12.55
N GLU A 61 -4.20 0.98 -13.77
CA GLU A 61 -4.99 0.16 -14.72
C GLU A 61 -4.30 -1.16 -15.06
N LYS A 62 -2.96 -1.16 -15.18
CA LYS A 62 -2.18 -2.38 -15.42
C LYS A 62 -2.42 -3.44 -14.35
N PHE A 63 -2.46 -3.03 -13.07
CA PHE A 63 -2.63 -3.95 -11.96
C PHE A 63 -4.11 -4.36 -11.74
N LEU A 64 -5.06 -3.48 -12.07
CA LEU A 64 -6.49 -3.80 -11.96
C LEU A 64 -6.97 -4.76 -13.07
N ASN A 65 -6.37 -4.68 -14.26
CA ASN A 65 -6.74 -5.50 -15.42
C ASN A 65 -5.98 -6.83 -15.49
N GLN A 66 -5.13 -7.13 -14.50
CA GLN A 66 -4.33 -8.34 -14.46
C GLN A 66 -4.74 -9.21 -13.27
N TYR A 67 -5.02 -10.48 -13.53
CA TYR A 67 -5.11 -11.47 -12.46
C TYR A 67 -3.71 -11.75 -11.90
N ILE A 68 -3.55 -11.58 -10.58
CA ILE A 68 -2.31 -11.88 -9.86
C ILE A 68 -2.63 -12.95 -8.83
N GLU A 69 -1.95 -14.10 -8.92
CA GLU A 69 -2.13 -15.16 -7.94
C GLU A 69 -1.64 -14.72 -6.55
N PRO A 70 -2.31 -15.14 -5.46
CA PRO A 70 -1.87 -14.81 -4.12
C PRO A 70 -0.50 -15.44 -3.85
N LYS A 71 0.38 -14.70 -3.18
CA LYS A 71 1.69 -15.21 -2.78
C LYS A 71 1.50 -16.37 -1.80
N LYS A 72 2.00 -17.54 -2.18
CA LYS A 72 2.07 -18.72 -1.31
C LYS A 72 3.10 -18.47 -0.22
N LEU A 73 2.69 -18.59 1.03
CA LEU A 73 3.61 -18.60 2.17
C LEU A 73 4.19 -20.02 2.28
N SER A 74 5.50 -20.17 2.07
CA SER A 74 6.18 -21.41 2.41
C SER A 74 6.51 -21.38 3.89
N PHE A 75 5.84 -22.23 4.68
CA PHE A 75 6.28 -22.55 6.02
C PHE A 75 7.50 -23.45 5.87
N LYS A 76 8.68 -22.91 6.17
CA LYS A 76 9.86 -23.74 6.39
C LYS A 76 9.70 -24.34 7.79
N ASN A 77 9.32 -25.61 7.85
CA ASN A 77 9.46 -26.43 9.06
C ASN A 77 10.94 -26.69 9.33
#